data_AF-A0A0H4XFG6-F1
#
_entry.id   AF-A0A0H4XFG6-F1
#
_cell.length_a   1.000
_cell.length_b   1.000
_cell.length_c   1.000
_cell.angle_alpha   90.00
_cell.angle_beta   90.00
_cell.angle_gamma   90.00
#
_symmetry.space_group_name_H-M   'P 1'
#
loop_
_entity.id
_entity.type
_entity.pdbx_description
1 polymer ?
#
loop_
_entity_poly.entity_id
_entity_poly.type
_entity_poly.pdbx_seq_one_letter_code
_entity_poly.pdbx_strand_id
1 'polypeptide(L)'
;MNRIASALVAALLLTGSAQAQGFGNRSTRVERRELRDDRRDLEELRNLLVRFDRAWAQRSERQMVNVETSLRKLLRKEMEESQRELAKDWKEARRGRRDARVAQWGGPRAAMWGQASAAQARADVRAEQQALRTKKAIARELDDIEGLRQPGALNHKRMLIMDLIQLAERELNQSRRDVHQDNRHDGWRR
;
A
#
# COMPACT_ATOMS: atom_id res chain seq x y z
N MET A 1 -7.43 24.94 29.47
CA MET A 1 -6.19 24.14 29.60
C MET A 1 -6.45 22.76 29.02
N ASN A 2 -5.39 22.10 28.55
CA ASN A 2 -5.32 20.84 27.77
C ASN A 2 -5.46 20.99 26.25
N ARG A 3 -4.39 21.49 25.62
CA ARG A 3 -4.07 21.26 24.20
C ARG A 3 -3.35 19.91 24.13
N ILE A 4 -4.02 18.88 23.62
CA ILE A 4 -3.35 17.62 23.29
C ILE A 4 -2.55 17.88 22.01
N ALA A 5 -1.23 17.87 22.16
CA ALA A 5 -0.29 17.98 21.06
C ALA A 5 -0.39 16.73 20.19
N SER A 6 -0.91 16.87 18.98
CA SER A 6 -0.80 15.85 17.94
C SER A 6 0.62 15.90 17.38
N ALA A 7 1.51 15.14 18.01
CA ALA A 7 2.81 14.77 17.46
C ALA A 7 2.71 13.30 17.05
N LEU A 8 2.55 13.01 15.76
CA LEU A 8 2.75 11.66 15.24
C LEU A 8 3.57 11.68 13.93
N VAL A 9 4.86 11.45 14.15
CA VAL A 9 5.82 10.63 13.37
C VAL A 9 6.13 11.06 11.94
N ALA A 10 7.05 12.03 11.83
CA ALA A 10 8.05 12.02 10.79
C ALA A 10 9.29 11.25 11.29
N ALA A 11 9.55 10.06 10.75
CA ALA A 11 10.82 9.35 10.86
C ALA A 11 10.96 8.42 9.63
N LEU A 12 11.81 8.78 8.65
CA LEU A 12 13.19 8.25 8.46
C LEU A 12 13.15 6.75 8.06
N LEU A 13 13.55 6.31 6.85
CA LEU A 13 14.82 6.55 6.16
C LEU A 13 14.71 6.33 4.63
N LEU A 14 15.27 7.25 3.84
CA LEU A 14 15.90 6.92 2.56
C LEU A 14 17.15 6.09 2.87
N THR A 15 17.35 4.96 2.19
CA THR A 15 18.67 4.41 1.80
C THR A 15 18.51 3.11 1.02
N GLY A 16 19.26 2.97 -0.07
CA GLY A 16 19.67 1.67 -0.60
C GLY A 16 18.97 1.21 -1.88
N SER A 17 19.58 1.54 -3.01
CA SER A 17 19.39 0.92 -4.32
C SER A 17 19.33 -0.61 -4.25
N ALA A 18 18.20 -1.21 -4.63
CA ALA A 18 18.09 -2.63 -4.86
C ALA A 18 18.09 -2.89 -6.39
N GLN A 19 19.25 -3.32 -6.91
CA GLN A 19 19.31 -4.06 -8.15
C GLN A 19 18.77 -5.47 -7.86
N ALA A 20 17.51 -5.73 -8.21
CA ALA A 20 16.90 -7.05 -8.10
C ALA A 20 16.90 -7.73 -9.47
N GLN A 21 17.81 -8.68 -9.65
CA GLN A 21 17.73 -9.73 -10.68
C GLN A 21 17.02 -10.93 -10.06
N GLY A 22 15.82 -11.29 -10.52
CA GLY A 22 15.02 -12.35 -9.91
C GLY A 22 13.78 -12.81 -10.69
N PHE A 23 14.01 -13.53 -11.78
CA PHE A 23 13.13 -14.51 -12.46
C PHE A 23 11.68 -14.70 -11.96
N GLY A 24 10.76 -14.32 -12.84
CA GLY A 24 9.42 -14.89 -12.94
C GLY A 24 8.60 -14.06 -13.91
N ASN A 25 8.34 -14.58 -15.11
CA ASN A 25 7.54 -13.91 -16.15
C ASN A 25 6.06 -13.85 -15.69
N ARG A 26 5.76 -13.05 -14.65
CA ARG A 26 4.39 -12.62 -14.38
C ARG A 26 4.06 -11.69 -15.52
N SER A 27 3.24 -12.21 -16.43
CA SER A 27 2.77 -11.50 -17.61
C SER A 27 2.58 -10.03 -17.29
N THR A 28 3.35 -9.15 -17.93
CA THR A 28 3.26 -7.68 -17.84
C THR A 28 1.81 -7.17 -17.88
N ARG A 29 0.87 -7.97 -18.40
CA ARG A 29 -0.57 -7.74 -18.35
C ARG A 29 -1.18 -7.73 -16.94
N VAL A 30 -0.74 -8.59 -16.03
CA VAL A 30 -1.22 -8.67 -14.63
C VAL A 30 -0.75 -7.44 -13.87
N GLU A 31 0.52 -7.08 -13.97
CA GLU A 31 1.07 -5.89 -13.29
C GLU A 31 0.53 -4.59 -13.88
N ARG A 32 0.29 -4.53 -15.20
CA ARG A 32 -0.41 -3.40 -15.82
C ARG A 32 -1.86 -3.28 -15.35
N ARG A 33 -2.50 -4.41 -15.01
CA ARG A 33 -3.85 -4.40 -14.45
C ARG A 33 -3.82 -3.89 -13.02
N GLU A 34 -2.93 -4.40 -12.17
CA GLU A 34 -2.72 -3.93 -10.80
C GLU A 34 -2.43 -2.42 -10.79
N LEU A 35 -1.50 -1.94 -11.63
CA LEU A 35 -1.25 -0.50 -11.82
C LEU A 35 -2.48 0.32 -12.21
N ARG A 36 -3.39 -0.25 -12.99
CA ARG A 36 -4.61 0.44 -13.41
C ARG A 36 -5.62 0.47 -12.28
N ASP A 37 -5.72 -0.63 -11.54
CA ASP A 37 -6.62 -0.77 -10.40
C ASP A 37 -6.13 0.16 -9.25
N ASP A 38 -4.82 0.21 -8.94
CA ASP A 38 -4.19 1.16 -8.00
C ASP A 38 -4.47 2.63 -8.35
N ARG A 39 -4.35 2.98 -9.65
CA ARG A 39 -4.65 4.34 -10.14
C ARG A 39 -6.12 4.68 -9.89
N ARG A 40 -7.00 3.73 -10.17
CA ARG A 40 -8.44 3.92 -9.99
C ARG A 40 -8.76 4.09 -8.51
N ASP A 41 -8.19 3.29 -7.63
CA ASP A 41 -8.44 3.38 -6.19
C ASP A 41 -7.92 4.71 -5.61
N LEU A 42 -6.77 5.19 -6.08
CA LEU A 42 -6.26 6.53 -5.76
C LEU A 42 -7.22 7.65 -6.25
N GLU A 43 -7.73 7.54 -7.47
CA GLU A 43 -8.70 8.50 -8.01
C GLU A 43 -10.02 8.47 -7.23
N GLU A 44 -10.49 7.29 -6.81
CA GLU A 44 -11.69 7.13 -5.99
C GLU A 44 -11.52 7.80 -4.62
N LEU A 45 -10.35 7.68 -3.97
CA LEU A 45 -10.03 8.38 -2.72
C LEU A 45 -9.95 9.90 -2.89
N ARG A 46 -9.32 10.39 -3.96
CA ARG A 46 -9.25 11.84 -4.26
C ARG A 46 -10.64 12.42 -4.49
N ASN A 47 -11.48 11.71 -5.25
CA ASN A 47 -12.88 12.11 -5.48
C ASN A 47 -13.71 12.05 -4.19
N LEU A 48 -13.42 11.11 -3.29
CA LEU A 48 -14.02 11.07 -1.96
C LEU A 48 -13.66 12.31 -1.14
N LEU A 49 -12.38 12.72 -1.13
CA LEU A 49 -11.93 13.94 -0.42
C LEU A 49 -12.63 15.20 -0.97
N VAL A 50 -12.77 15.33 -2.28
CA VAL A 50 -13.50 16.46 -2.89
C VAL A 50 -14.97 16.48 -2.43
N ARG A 51 -15.62 15.32 -2.39
CA ARG A 51 -17.01 15.21 -1.88
C ARG A 51 -17.09 15.50 -0.38
N PHE A 52 -16.10 15.09 0.40
CA PHE A 52 -15.98 15.41 1.82
C PHE A 52 -15.90 16.92 2.03
N ASP A 53 -14.95 17.60 1.36
CA ASP A 53 -14.74 19.04 1.48
C ASP A 53 -15.99 19.82 1.05
N ARG A 54 -16.67 19.38 -0.01
CA ARG A 54 -17.96 19.94 -0.44
C ARG A 54 -19.07 19.75 0.59
N ALA A 55 -19.24 18.53 1.10
CA ALA A 55 -20.26 18.23 2.11
C ALA A 55 -20.05 19.05 3.39
N TRP A 56 -18.79 19.21 3.79
CA TRP A 56 -18.40 20.02 4.93
C TRP A 56 -18.69 21.51 4.70
N ALA A 57 -18.26 22.08 3.57
CA ALA A 57 -18.52 23.49 3.24
C ALA A 57 -20.02 23.81 3.17
N GLN A 58 -20.82 22.88 2.63
CA GLN A 58 -22.28 23.01 2.54
C GLN A 58 -23.01 22.67 3.85
N ARG A 59 -22.29 22.21 4.88
CA ARG A 59 -22.86 21.67 6.13
C ARG A 59 -23.95 20.62 5.88
N SER A 60 -23.81 19.84 4.81
CA SER A 60 -24.82 18.88 4.38
C SER A 60 -24.60 17.54 5.08
N GLU A 61 -25.42 17.25 6.08
CA GLU A 61 -25.34 15.99 6.83
C GLU A 61 -25.60 14.78 5.94
N ARG A 62 -26.61 14.84 5.07
CA ARG A 62 -26.91 13.77 4.12
C ARG A 62 -25.72 13.46 3.21
N GLN A 63 -25.04 14.48 2.69
CA GLN A 63 -23.85 14.27 1.85
C GLN A 63 -22.69 13.70 2.69
N MET A 64 -22.52 14.15 3.93
CA MET A 64 -21.49 13.64 4.83
C MET A 64 -21.68 12.14 5.13
N VAL A 65 -22.91 11.70 5.41
CA VAL A 65 -23.24 10.28 5.62
C VAL A 65 -22.92 9.44 4.37
N ASN A 66 -23.20 9.96 3.17
CA ASN A 66 -22.85 9.28 1.92
C ASN A 66 -21.33 9.15 1.72
N VAL A 67 -20.57 10.18 2.10
CA VAL A 67 -19.11 10.17 2.08
C VAL A 67 -18.57 9.13 3.06
N GLU A 68 -19.04 9.12 4.31
CA GLU A 68 -18.64 8.14 5.32
C GLU A 68 -18.96 6.71 4.90
N THR A 69 -20.14 6.48 4.32
CA THR A 69 -20.52 5.17 3.77
C THR A 69 -19.60 4.74 2.61
N SER A 70 -19.26 5.66 1.72
CA SER A 70 -18.33 5.40 0.62
C SER A 70 -16.92 5.09 1.13
N LEU A 71 -16.45 5.84 2.14
CA LEU A 71 -15.15 5.64 2.77
C LEU A 71 -15.05 4.25 3.42
N ARG A 72 -16.06 3.84 4.18
CA ARG A 72 -16.11 2.49 4.79
C ARG A 72 -16.06 1.39 3.73
N LYS A 73 -16.80 1.57 2.63
CA LYS A 73 -16.79 0.60 1.52
C LYS A 73 -15.40 0.49 0.87
N LEU A 74 -14.75 1.62 0.60
CA LEU A 74 -13.40 1.67 0.03
C LEU A 74 -12.40 1.00 0.97
N LEU A 75 -12.39 1.37 2.24
CA LEU A 75 -11.50 0.79 3.24
C LEU A 75 -11.70 -0.72 3.39
N ARG A 76 -12.95 -1.19 3.42
CA ARG A 76 -13.21 -2.63 3.50
C ARG A 76 -12.67 -3.38 2.29
N LYS A 77 -12.91 -2.86 1.07
CA LYS A 77 -12.37 -3.45 -0.16
C LYS A 77 -10.84 -3.53 -0.09
N GLU A 78 -10.22 -2.40 0.24
CA GLU A 78 -8.75 -2.27 0.35
C GLU A 78 -8.16 -3.23 1.39
N MET A 79 -8.80 -3.33 2.54
CA MET A 79 -8.41 -4.23 3.62
C MET A 79 -8.51 -5.72 3.24
N GLU A 80 -9.52 -6.09 2.44
CA GLU A 80 -9.66 -7.46 1.91
C GLU A 80 -8.60 -7.75 0.84
N GLU A 81 -8.27 -6.76 0.01
CA GLU A 81 -7.25 -6.85 -1.04
C GLU A 81 -5.84 -6.98 -0.46
N SER A 82 -5.43 -6.06 0.41
CA SER A 82 -4.11 -6.13 1.08
C SER A 82 -3.93 -7.42 1.90
N GLN A 83 -5.00 -8.00 2.46
CA GLN A 83 -4.91 -9.31 3.13
C GLN A 83 -4.64 -10.46 2.14
N ARG A 84 -5.25 -10.42 0.96
CA ARG A 84 -5.00 -11.42 -0.10
C ARG A 84 -3.58 -11.31 -0.63
N GLU A 85 -3.08 -10.10 -0.82
CA GLU A 85 -1.71 -9.83 -1.28
C GLU A 85 -0.69 -10.27 -0.26
N LEU A 86 -0.85 -9.87 1.01
CA LEU A 86 0.01 -10.36 2.09
C LEU A 86 0.05 -11.89 2.15
N ALA A 87 -1.08 -12.57 1.91
CA ALA A 87 -1.12 -14.03 1.87
C ALA A 87 -0.39 -14.63 0.65
N LYS A 88 -0.36 -13.94 -0.50
CA LYS A 88 0.47 -14.32 -1.66
C LYS A 88 1.95 -14.16 -1.32
N ASP A 89 2.34 -13.03 -0.76
CA ASP A 89 3.73 -12.73 -0.41
C ASP A 89 4.29 -13.68 0.64
N TRP A 90 3.48 -14.08 1.61
CA TRP A 90 3.87 -15.13 2.57
C TRP A 90 4.18 -16.47 1.89
N LYS A 91 3.39 -16.85 0.88
CA LYS A 91 3.64 -18.07 0.11
C LYS A 91 4.91 -17.95 -0.71
N GLU A 92 5.16 -16.79 -1.30
CA GLU A 92 6.35 -16.48 -2.09
C GLU A 92 7.60 -16.46 -1.22
N ALA A 93 7.57 -15.79 -0.06
CA ALA A 93 8.66 -15.81 0.91
C ALA A 93 8.96 -17.23 1.42
N ARG A 94 7.94 -18.08 1.58
CA ARG A 94 8.15 -19.50 1.93
C ARG A 94 8.82 -20.29 0.80
N ARG A 95 8.41 -20.06 -0.45
CA ARG A 95 9.03 -20.66 -1.64
C ARG A 95 10.47 -20.18 -1.81
N GLY A 96 10.72 -18.87 -1.78
CA GLY A 96 12.05 -18.29 -1.88
C GLY A 96 13.03 -18.84 -0.83
N ARG A 97 12.59 -19.10 0.40
CA ARG A 97 13.43 -19.80 1.40
C ARG A 97 13.77 -21.24 1.03
N ARG A 98 12.85 -21.96 0.40
CA ARG A 98 13.11 -23.33 -0.10
C ARG A 98 14.11 -23.24 -1.26
N ASP A 99 13.89 -22.34 -2.20
CA ASP A 99 14.72 -22.21 -3.39
C ASP A 99 16.14 -21.76 -3.04
N ALA A 100 16.30 -20.85 -2.07
CA ALA A 100 17.60 -20.47 -1.54
C ALA A 100 18.39 -21.65 -0.94
N ARG A 101 17.70 -22.60 -0.27
CA ARG A 101 18.34 -23.81 0.26
C ARG A 101 18.77 -24.76 -0.86
N VAL A 102 17.98 -24.87 -1.92
CA VAL A 102 18.35 -25.69 -3.09
C VAL A 102 19.53 -25.05 -3.83
N ALA A 103 19.51 -23.72 -4.01
CA ALA A 103 20.54 -22.97 -4.70
C ALA A 103 21.93 -23.06 -4.03
N GLN A 104 21.98 -23.38 -2.73
CA GLN A 104 23.23 -23.65 -2.01
C GLN A 104 24.05 -24.78 -2.64
N TRP A 105 23.39 -25.76 -3.26
CA TRP A 105 24.04 -26.88 -3.96
C TRP A 105 24.49 -26.53 -5.39
N GLY A 106 24.07 -25.38 -5.92
CA GLY A 106 24.39 -24.92 -7.29
C GLY A 106 25.68 -24.11 -7.39
N GLY A 107 26.50 -24.10 -6.34
CA GLY A 107 27.75 -23.32 -6.26
C GLY A 107 27.58 -21.90 -5.70
N PRO A 108 28.70 -21.18 -5.46
CA PRO A 108 28.70 -19.93 -4.69
C PRO A 108 27.79 -18.83 -5.25
N ARG A 109 27.77 -18.67 -6.58
CA ARG A 109 26.97 -17.65 -7.25
C ARG A 109 25.47 -17.95 -7.11
N ALA A 110 25.05 -19.20 -7.32
CA ALA A 110 23.66 -19.61 -7.15
C ALA A 110 23.18 -19.41 -5.69
N ALA A 111 24.01 -19.79 -4.71
CA ALA A 111 23.72 -19.58 -3.30
C ALA A 111 23.52 -18.09 -2.96
N MET A 112 24.39 -17.21 -3.46
CA MET A 112 24.29 -15.76 -3.26
C MET A 112 22.97 -15.20 -3.82
N TRP A 113 22.62 -15.54 -5.07
CA TRP A 113 21.37 -15.09 -5.68
C TRP A 113 20.14 -15.62 -4.94
N GLY A 114 20.15 -16.90 -4.57
CA GLY A 114 19.05 -17.49 -3.80
C GLY A 114 18.84 -16.79 -2.45
N GLN A 115 19.93 -16.44 -1.74
CA GLN A 115 19.86 -15.68 -0.49
C GLN A 115 19.30 -14.27 -0.71
N ALA A 116 19.76 -13.57 -1.76
CA ALA A 116 19.27 -12.23 -2.10
C ALA A 116 17.76 -12.24 -2.40
N SER A 117 17.27 -13.16 -3.23
CA SER A 117 15.84 -13.29 -3.53
C SER A 117 15.01 -13.63 -2.28
N ALA A 118 15.52 -14.50 -1.40
CA ALA A 118 14.83 -14.83 -0.14
C ALA A 118 14.83 -13.65 0.85
N ALA A 119 15.83 -12.78 0.81
CA ALA A 119 15.86 -11.55 1.60
C ALA A 119 14.85 -10.54 1.07
N GLN A 120 14.75 -10.36 -0.25
CA GLN A 120 13.78 -9.49 -0.91
C GLN A 120 12.35 -9.92 -0.58
N ALA A 121 11.98 -11.19 -0.79
CA ALA A 121 10.64 -11.66 -0.48
C ALA A 121 10.24 -11.49 1.00
N ARG A 122 11.21 -11.43 1.93
CA ARG A 122 10.94 -11.08 3.34
C ARG A 122 10.73 -9.58 3.55
N ALA A 123 11.43 -8.75 2.78
CA ALA A 123 11.24 -7.30 2.80
C ALA A 123 9.84 -6.95 2.30
N ASP A 124 9.39 -7.59 1.21
CA ASP A 124 8.06 -7.39 0.61
C ASP A 124 6.95 -7.72 1.63
N VAL A 125 7.00 -8.91 2.25
CA VAL A 125 6.07 -9.29 3.34
C VAL A 125 6.04 -8.28 4.48
N ARG A 126 7.20 -7.70 4.85
CA ARG A 126 7.25 -6.68 5.90
C ARG A 126 6.61 -5.38 5.45
N ALA A 127 6.88 -4.94 4.22
CA ALA A 127 6.29 -3.74 3.64
C ALA A 127 4.76 -3.87 3.61
N GLU A 128 4.23 -4.96 3.08
CA GLU A 128 2.79 -5.23 3.04
C GLU A 128 2.17 -5.32 4.42
N GLN A 129 2.85 -5.96 5.37
CA GLN A 129 2.37 -6.04 6.74
C GLN A 129 2.29 -4.65 7.40
N GLN A 130 3.26 -3.76 7.12
CA GLN A 130 3.25 -2.39 7.64
C GLN A 130 2.14 -1.57 6.99
N ALA A 131 1.99 -1.64 5.67
CA ALA A 131 0.90 -0.97 4.94
C ALA A 131 -0.47 -1.38 5.50
N LEU A 132 -0.70 -2.70 5.66
CA LEU A 132 -1.94 -3.24 6.24
C LEU A 132 -2.18 -2.76 7.67
N ARG A 133 -1.13 -2.65 8.50
CA ARG A 133 -1.25 -2.13 9.88
C ARG A 133 -1.66 -0.66 9.88
N THR A 134 -1.05 0.16 9.03
CA THR A 134 -1.41 1.57 8.87
C THR A 134 -2.86 1.72 8.41
N LYS A 135 -3.29 0.96 7.40
CA LYS A 135 -4.69 0.94 6.93
C LYS A 135 -5.66 0.58 8.06
N LYS A 136 -5.34 -0.44 8.88
CA LYS A 136 -6.15 -0.81 10.06
C LYS A 136 -6.21 0.29 11.11
N ALA A 137 -5.10 0.97 11.38
CA ALA A 137 -5.06 2.06 12.36
C ALA A 137 -5.97 3.21 11.91
N ILE A 138 -5.81 3.67 10.65
CA ILE A 138 -6.66 4.70 10.07
C ILE A 138 -8.14 4.30 10.08
N ALA A 139 -8.45 3.06 9.71
CA ALA A 139 -9.83 2.56 9.71
C ALA A 139 -10.46 2.60 11.11
N ARG A 140 -9.72 2.24 12.16
CA ARG A 140 -10.19 2.32 13.55
C ARG A 140 -10.42 3.77 13.98
N GLU A 141 -9.47 4.65 13.69
CA GLU A 141 -9.62 6.06 14.03
C GLU A 141 -10.82 6.71 13.32
N LEU A 142 -11.09 6.33 12.06
CA LEU A 142 -12.26 6.78 11.32
C LEU A 142 -13.58 6.25 11.91
N ASP A 143 -13.59 5.03 12.42
CA ASP A 143 -14.73 4.40 13.09
C ASP A 143 -15.03 5.12 14.42
N ASP A 144 -14.00 5.39 15.22
CA ASP A 144 -14.11 6.08 16.52
C ASP A 144 -14.72 7.48 16.41
N ILE A 145 -14.51 8.16 15.27
CA ILE A 145 -15.02 9.50 15.02
C ILE A 145 -16.23 9.51 14.06
N GLU A 146 -16.76 8.35 13.68
CA GLU A 146 -17.91 8.25 12.78
C GLU A 146 -19.11 9.03 13.31
N GLY A 147 -19.89 9.66 12.42
CA GLY A 147 -21.07 10.44 12.82
C GLY A 147 -20.77 11.79 13.49
N LEU A 148 -19.58 11.99 14.06
CA LEU A 148 -19.21 13.27 14.65
C LEU A 148 -19.14 14.38 13.58
N ARG A 149 -19.73 15.54 13.89
CA ARG A 149 -19.83 16.72 13.00
C ARG A 149 -19.12 17.96 13.54
N GLN A 150 -18.55 17.88 14.74
CA GLN A 150 -17.79 18.98 15.33
C GLN A 150 -16.55 19.30 14.46
N PRO A 151 -16.14 20.59 14.34
CA PRO A 151 -15.07 21.00 13.44
C PRO A 151 -13.75 20.22 13.63
N GLY A 152 -13.39 19.90 14.88
CA GLY A 152 -12.21 19.10 15.18
C GLY A 152 -12.27 17.69 14.61
N ALA A 153 -13.43 17.01 14.70
CA ALA A 153 -13.61 15.67 14.15
C ALA A 153 -13.63 15.67 12.62
N LEU A 154 -14.22 16.70 11.99
CA LEU A 154 -14.21 16.83 10.53
C LEU A 154 -12.79 17.10 10.00
N ASN A 155 -12.02 17.95 10.69
CA ASN A 155 -10.60 18.12 10.39
C ASN A 155 -9.83 16.79 10.51
N HIS A 156 -10.07 16.03 11.59
CA HIS A 156 -9.41 14.74 11.78
C HIS A 156 -9.76 13.74 10.68
N LYS A 157 -11.05 13.61 10.32
CA LYS A 157 -11.50 12.80 9.17
C LYS A 157 -10.79 13.20 7.88
N ARG A 158 -10.67 14.50 7.63
CA ARG A 158 -9.98 15.02 6.43
C ARG A 158 -8.51 14.60 6.40
N MET A 159 -7.81 14.73 7.52
CA MET A 159 -6.40 14.30 7.64
C MET A 159 -6.27 12.80 7.38
N LEU A 160 -7.12 11.96 7.99
CA LEU A 160 -7.10 10.51 7.76
C LEU A 160 -7.38 10.13 6.30
N ILE A 161 -8.29 10.83 5.61
CA ILE A 161 -8.50 10.63 4.16
C ILE A 161 -7.24 11.00 3.37
N MET A 162 -6.55 12.09 3.73
CA MET A 162 -5.30 12.48 3.09
C MET A 162 -4.18 11.45 3.35
N ASP A 163 -4.10 10.88 4.55
CA ASP A 163 -3.12 9.83 4.88
C ASP A 163 -3.34 8.57 4.04
N LEU A 164 -4.60 8.19 3.79
CA LEU A 164 -4.94 7.10 2.87
C LEU A 164 -4.51 7.42 1.43
N ILE A 165 -4.73 8.66 0.96
CA ILE A 165 -4.28 9.09 -0.38
C ILE A 165 -2.76 8.99 -0.48
N GLN A 166 -2.02 9.48 0.51
CA GLN A 166 -0.55 9.39 0.51
C GLN A 166 -0.06 7.94 0.55
N LEU A 167 -0.74 7.05 1.28
CA LEU A 167 -0.43 5.64 1.28
C LEU A 167 -0.63 5.00 -0.09
N ALA A 168 -1.78 5.25 -0.72
CA ALA A 168 -2.08 4.77 -2.08
C ALA A 168 -1.10 5.34 -3.13
N GLU A 169 -0.66 6.59 -3.00
CA GLU A 169 0.37 7.17 -3.88
C GLU A 169 1.72 6.46 -3.74
N ARG A 170 2.11 6.08 -2.52
CA ARG A 170 3.35 5.32 -2.29
C ARG A 170 3.26 3.92 -2.93
N GLU A 171 2.13 3.23 -2.74
CA GLU A 171 1.85 1.92 -3.33
C GLU A 171 1.89 2.00 -4.86
N LEU A 172 1.18 2.95 -5.47
CA LEU A 172 1.20 3.15 -6.92
C LEU A 172 2.61 3.46 -7.46
N ASN A 173 3.40 4.26 -6.74
CA ASN A 173 4.78 4.57 -7.14
C ASN A 173 5.72 3.37 -6.98
N GLN A 174 5.41 2.44 -6.07
CA GLN A 174 6.11 1.17 -5.95
C GLN A 174 5.77 0.27 -7.14
N SER A 175 4.48 0.03 -7.40
CA SER A 175 3.99 -0.75 -8.57
C SER A 175 4.57 -0.23 -9.90
N ARG A 176 4.72 1.09 -10.06
CA ARG A 176 5.32 1.69 -11.26
C ARG A 176 6.80 1.34 -11.41
N ARG A 177 7.55 1.35 -10.30
CA ARG A 177 8.98 1.01 -10.30
C ARG A 177 9.17 -0.47 -10.62
N ASP A 178 8.30 -1.32 -10.13
CA ASP A 178 8.37 -2.76 -10.34
C ASP A 178 8.13 -3.09 -11.83
N VAL A 179 7.07 -2.55 -12.43
CA VAL A 179 6.81 -2.69 -13.88
C VAL A 179 7.94 -2.11 -14.74
N HIS A 180 8.56 -1.00 -14.33
CA HIS A 180 9.64 -0.40 -15.09
C HIS A 180 10.93 -1.24 -15.05
N GLN A 181 11.22 -1.89 -13.92
CA GLN A 181 12.38 -2.77 -13.78
C GLN A 181 12.23 -4.03 -14.65
N ASP A 182 11.02 -4.61 -14.71
CA ASP A 182 10.74 -5.78 -15.54
C ASP A 182 10.91 -5.49 -17.04
N ASN A 183 10.41 -4.35 -17.52
CA ASN A 183 10.58 -3.95 -18.93
C ASN A 183 12.06 -3.72 -19.31
N ARG A 184 12.92 -3.25 -18.37
CA ARG A 184 14.37 -3.13 -18.64
C ARG A 184 15.04 -4.50 -18.69
N HIS A 185 14.55 -5.46 -17.91
CA HIS A 185 15.13 -6.79 -17.82
C HIS A 185 14.85 -7.63 -19.08
N ASP A 186 13.71 -7.42 -19.73
CA ASP A 186 13.34 -8.08 -21.00
C ASP A 186 14.15 -7.59 -22.20
N GLY A 187 14.65 -6.35 -22.18
CA GLY A 187 15.45 -5.76 -23.26
C GLY A 187 16.87 -6.33 -23.39
N TRP A 188 17.40 -6.96 -22.34
CA TRP A 188 18.75 -7.56 -22.32
C TRP A 188 18.79 -9.03 -22.78
N ARG A 189 17.65 -9.60 -23.19
CA ARG A 189 17.53 -10.97 -23.70
C ARG A 189 17.30 -11.04 -25.21
N ARG A 190 17.82 -10.08 -25.98
CA ARG A 190 17.87 -10.12 -27.44
C ARG A 190 19.29 -10.08 -27.95
#